data_AF-A0A933WXG4-F1
#
_entry.id   AF-A0A933WXG4-F1
#
_cell.length_a   1.000
_cell.length_b   1.000
_cell.length_c   1.000
_cell.angle_alpha   90.00
_cell.angle_beta   90.00
_cell.angle_gamma   90.00
#
_symmetry.space_group_name_H-M   'P 1'
#
loop_
_entity.id
_entity.type
_entity.pdbx_description
1 polymer ?
#
loop_
_entity_poly.entity_id
_entity_poly.type
_entity_poly.pdbx_seq_one_letter_code
_entity_poly.pdbx_strand_id
1 'polypeptide(L)'
;MSKRNKKHSRARAESRPSTPAATRGGMGWIVAAVVVVAGVAVAAGVFLNRKNDSVTSSGSNTNRVAAVTAPSPAPVVSTSRPPALATASTNKLPSIEVNQAVMVTVELDFGKTVPTIAEALREIDRRYQPDDGQGRTFAILDAYGEPTPQGKLHISMHVSMEKPGLGTLVFRRTGEVLWQNRIVAATNAAPFTGKNLLIYLDDGAGKAVTIDGSSNPSTILDASIKEAGVLVRAFWPEGAEREMTFLYSACGCPVKAMVKRVGEKTPRTKELPVMFPDDPSVMLVINRLMGW
;
A
#
# COMPACT_ATOMS: atom_id res chain seq x y z
N MET A 1 -59.86 7.79 36.32
CA MET A 1 -59.25 7.76 37.67
C MET A 1 -57.77 7.37 37.51
N SER A 2 -56.86 8.31 37.28
CA SER A 2 -56.03 8.98 38.29
C SER A 2 -55.15 8.05 39.12
N LYS A 3 -53.83 8.02 38.83
CA LYS A 3 -52.79 8.47 39.78
C LYS A 3 -51.43 8.59 39.10
N ARG A 4 -50.98 9.85 38.98
CA ARG A 4 -49.62 10.31 38.73
C ARG A 4 -48.67 9.74 39.79
N ASN A 5 -47.43 9.42 39.43
CA ASN A 5 -46.35 9.33 40.40
C ASN A 5 -45.14 10.19 40.03
N LYS A 6 -44.57 10.79 41.07
CA LYS A 6 -43.77 12.02 41.10
C LYS A 6 -42.28 11.79 40.81
N LYS A 7 -41.70 12.85 40.22
CA LYS A 7 -40.28 13.25 40.20
C LYS A 7 -39.53 13.00 41.51
N HIS A 8 -38.27 12.59 41.40
CA HIS A 8 -37.19 13.07 42.27
C HIS A 8 -35.95 13.46 41.45
N SER A 9 -35.71 14.76 41.39
CA SER A 9 -34.45 15.40 41.01
C SER A 9 -33.52 15.45 42.21
N ARG A 10 -32.27 15.03 42.06
CA ARG A 10 -31.18 15.39 42.97
C ARG A 10 -30.02 15.98 42.17
N ALA A 11 -29.85 17.29 42.32
CA ALA A 11 -28.67 18.03 41.92
C ALA A 11 -27.48 17.56 42.77
N ARG A 12 -26.33 17.32 42.13
CA ARG A 12 -25.05 17.10 42.81
C ARG A 12 -24.17 18.31 42.55
N ALA A 13 -23.71 18.88 43.66
CA ALA A 13 -22.98 20.13 43.76
C ALA A 13 -21.57 20.04 43.16
N GLU A 14 -21.20 21.21 42.67
CA GLU A 14 -19.94 21.70 42.14
C GLU A 14 -18.85 21.77 43.23
N SER A 15 -17.65 21.33 42.92
CA SER A 15 -16.44 21.63 43.70
C SER A 15 -15.27 21.87 42.75
N ARG A 16 -15.00 23.14 42.46
CA ARG A 16 -13.79 23.62 41.79
C ARG A 16 -12.60 23.56 42.75
N PRO A 17 -11.43 23.04 42.35
CA PRO A 17 -10.17 23.31 43.03
C PRO A 17 -9.58 24.64 42.56
N SER A 18 -9.10 25.38 43.55
CA SER A 18 -8.48 26.70 43.51
C SER A 18 -7.12 26.75 42.80
N THR A 19 -6.93 27.81 42.03
CA THR A 19 -5.66 28.30 41.47
C THR A 19 -4.66 28.67 42.58
N PRO A 20 -3.40 28.24 42.53
CA PRO A 20 -2.33 28.87 43.30
C PRO A 20 -1.60 29.95 42.50
N ALA A 21 -1.10 30.91 43.29
CA ALA A 21 -0.70 32.25 42.94
C ALA A 21 0.59 32.38 42.11
N ALA A 22 0.66 33.50 41.41
CA ALA A 22 1.83 34.03 40.74
C ALA A 22 3.00 34.26 41.71
N THR A 23 4.20 33.79 41.34
CA THR A 23 5.45 34.22 41.96
C THR A 23 6.22 35.09 40.97
N ARG A 24 6.25 36.38 41.28
CA ARG A 24 7.16 37.38 40.73
C ARG A 24 8.53 37.20 41.39
N GLY A 25 9.60 37.15 40.60
CA GLY A 25 10.95 37.37 41.09
C GLY A 25 12.02 37.00 40.08
N GLY A 26 12.95 37.93 39.81
CA GLY A 26 14.27 37.57 39.27
C GLY A 26 14.65 38.23 37.95
N MET A 27 14.87 39.54 37.99
CA MET A 27 15.57 40.31 36.95
C MET A 27 17.09 40.07 37.06
N GLY A 28 17.74 39.75 35.94
CA GLY A 28 19.14 40.13 35.67
C GLY A 28 20.24 39.07 35.81
N TRP A 29 20.62 38.46 34.69
CA TRP A 29 22.00 38.12 34.26
C TRP A 29 21.94 38.03 32.72
N ILE A 30 22.19 39.13 31.99
CA ILE A 30 23.49 39.56 31.46
C ILE A 30 24.06 38.58 30.42
N VAL A 31 23.79 38.91 29.15
CA VAL A 31 24.78 39.15 28.08
C VAL A 31 26.02 38.23 28.09
N ALA A 32 25.92 37.06 27.46
CA ALA A 32 27.09 36.27 27.02
C ALA A 32 26.76 35.27 25.88
N ALA A 33 25.84 35.61 24.95
CA ALA A 33 25.33 34.66 23.96
C ALA A 33 25.41 35.11 22.49
N VAL A 34 26.16 36.16 22.14
CA VAL A 34 26.12 36.72 20.75
C VAL A 34 27.47 36.70 20.00
N VAL A 35 28.60 36.34 20.61
CA VAL A 35 29.92 36.36 19.91
C VAL A 35 30.53 34.98 19.62
N VAL A 36 30.00 33.87 20.16
CA VAL A 36 30.59 32.53 19.94
C VAL A 36 29.90 31.70 18.84
N VAL A 37 28.70 32.08 18.39
CA VAL A 37 27.95 31.29 17.37
C VAL A 37 28.30 31.68 15.91
N ALA A 38 28.97 32.82 15.69
CA ALA A 38 29.39 33.23 14.34
C ALA A 38 30.76 32.63 13.89
N GLY A 39 31.51 31.98 14.78
CA GLY A 39 32.86 31.47 14.50
C GLY A 39 32.96 30.01 14.06
N VAL A 40 31.89 29.21 14.20
CA VAL A 40 31.93 27.76 13.91
C VAL A 40 31.31 27.41 12.55
N ALA A 41 30.64 28.35 11.88
CA ALA A 41 29.95 28.12 10.61
C ALA A 41 30.82 28.23 9.34
N VAL A 42 32.12 28.56 9.45
CA VAL A 42 33.00 28.75 8.27
C VAL A 42 34.07 27.64 8.11
N ALA A 43 34.30 26.79 9.12
CA ALA A 43 35.34 25.75 9.05
C ALA A 43 34.88 24.37 8.54
N ALA A 44 33.57 24.11 8.41
CA ALA A 44 33.05 22.82 7.96
C ALA A 44 32.78 22.73 6.44
N GLY A 45 32.83 23.86 5.70
CA GLY A 45 32.44 23.93 4.29
C GLY A 45 33.53 23.61 3.26
N VAL A 46 34.79 23.41 3.67
CA VAL A 46 35.93 23.32 2.72
C VAL A 46 36.50 21.89 2.60
N PHE A 47 36.11 20.94 3.46
CA PHE A 47 36.78 19.62 3.53
C PHE A 47 36.05 18.45 2.83
N LEU A 48 34.89 18.66 2.22
CA LEU A 48 34.12 17.57 1.59
C LEU A 48 34.20 17.51 0.04
N ASN A 49 35.04 18.32 -0.60
CA ASN A 49 35.09 18.37 -2.07
C ASN A 49 36.39 17.82 -2.71
N ARG A 50 37.11 16.93 -2.02
CA ARG A 50 38.32 16.28 -2.58
C ARG A 50 38.39 14.80 -2.21
N LYS A 51 37.68 13.96 -2.97
CA LYS A 51 38.08 12.59 -3.29
C LYS A 51 37.09 11.98 -4.27
N ASN A 52 37.44 12.00 -5.55
CA ASN A 52 37.24 10.90 -6.50
C ASN A 52 37.82 11.29 -7.86
N ASP A 53 39.14 11.20 -7.96
CA ASP A 53 39.82 11.08 -9.24
C ASP A 53 40.93 10.05 -9.07
N SER A 54 40.70 8.84 -9.62
CA SER A 54 41.71 7.95 -10.20
C SER A 54 41.04 6.64 -10.65
N VAL A 55 41.12 6.36 -11.95
CA VAL A 55 41.25 5.08 -12.69
C VAL A 55 40.66 5.35 -14.08
N THR A 56 41.45 5.86 -15.04
CA THR A 56 42.32 5.09 -15.95
C THR A 56 41.58 3.99 -16.71
N SER A 57 41.22 4.26 -17.96
CA SER A 57 41.18 3.25 -19.02
C SER A 57 41.43 3.92 -20.38
N SER A 58 42.62 3.62 -20.91
CA SER A 58 43.07 3.85 -22.27
C SER A 58 42.19 3.17 -23.32
N GLY A 59 42.18 3.71 -24.54
CA GLY A 59 42.03 2.87 -25.74
C GLY A 59 41.20 3.45 -26.89
N SER A 60 41.78 4.39 -27.64
CA SER A 60 41.83 4.45 -29.11
C SER A 60 40.89 3.55 -29.93
N ASN A 61 39.96 4.13 -30.71
CA ASN A 61 40.07 4.17 -32.18
C ASN A 61 38.83 4.77 -32.87
N THR A 62 39.15 5.62 -33.84
CA THR A 62 38.40 6.03 -35.05
C THR A 62 37.23 5.16 -35.47
N ASN A 63 36.05 5.77 -35.67
CA ASN A 63 35.51 5.90 -37.03
C ASN A 63 34.39 6.94 -37.11
N ARG A 64 34.63 7.98 -37.91
CA ARG A 64 33.59 8.84 -38.48
C ARG A 64 32.89 8.04 -39.58
N VAL A 65 31.59 7.81 -39.44
CA VAL A 65 30.70 7.52 -40.57
C VAL A 65 29.46 8.38 -40.46
N ALA A 66 29.10 8.96 -41.60
CA ALA A 66 28.10 9.98 -41.81
C ALA A 66 26.68 9.54 -41.44
N ALA A 67 25.88 10.54 -41.06
CA ALA A 67 24.43 10.44 -40.94
C ALA A 67 23.79 10.12 -42.31
N VAL A 68 23.07 9.00 -42.36
CA VAL A 68 22.07 8.72 -43.40
C VAL A 68 20.73 8.59 -42.69
N THR A 69 19.88 9.58 -42.93
CA THR A 69 18.48 9.61 -42.50
C THR A 69 17.69 8.60 -43.33
N ALA A 70 17.25 7.51 -42.70
CA ALA A 70 16.27 6.59 -43.27
C ALA A 70 14.98 6.68 -42.45
N PRO A 71 13.79 6.69 -43.09
CA PRO A 71 12.52 6.83 -42.39
C PRO A 71 12.25 5.62 -41.48
N SER A 72 11.98 5.90 -40.21
CA SER A 72 11.53 4.93 -39.22
C SER A 72 10.25 4.25 -39.70
N PRO A 73 10.21 2.91 -39.86
CA PRO A 73 8.96 2.21 -40.07
C PRO A 73 8.08 2.34 -38.81
N ALA A 74 6.78 2.49 -39.04
CA ALA A 74 5.76 2.60 -38.00
C ALA A 74 5.81 1.40 -37.04
N PRO A 75 5.53 1.59 -35.73
CA PRO A 75 5.46 0.49 -34.78
C PRO A 75 4.33 -0.46 -35.18
N VAL A 76 4.71 -1.69 -35.55
CA VAL A 76 3.75 -2.78 -35.76
C VAL A 76 3.21 -3.13 -34.38
N VAL A 77 1.96 -2.73 -34.13
CA VAL A 77 1.19 -3.14 -32.95
C VAL A 77 1.02 -4.66 -33.03
N SER A 78 1.85 -5.38 -32.28
CA SER A 78 1.66 -6.81 -32.04
C SER A 78 0.50 -6.96 -31.07
N THR A 79 -0.71 -7.13 -31.61
CA THR A 79 -1.87 -7.65 -30.88
C THR A 79 -1.61 -9.12 -30.55
N SER A 80 -0.85 -9.37 -29.48
CA SER A 80 -0.81 -10.69 -28.85
C SER A 80 -2.15 -10.92 -28.15
N ARG A 81 -3.14 -11.34 -28.93
CA ARG A 81 -4.37 -11.96 -28.43
C ARG A 81 -3.95 -13.12 -27.51
N PRO A 82 -4.42 -13.20 -26.25
CA PRO A 82 -4.15 -14.37 -25.42
C PRO A 82 -4.66 -15.61 -26.18
N PRO A 83 -3.90 -16.71 -26.19
CA PRO A 83 -4.39 -17.94 -26.78
C PRO A 83 -5.68 -18.32 -26.05
N ALA A 84 -6.79 -18.40 -26.78
CA ALA A 84 -7.98 -19.07 -26.29
C ALA A 84 -7.55 -20.51 -25.98
N LEU A 85 -7.48 -20.86 -24.70
CA LEU A 85 -7.23 -22.22 -24.24
C LEU A 85 -8.39 -23.11 -24.72
N ALA A 86 -8.23 -23.70 -25.90
CA ALA A 86 -8.84 -24.98 -26.19
C ALA A 86 -7.86 -26.04 -25.65
N THR A 87 -8.15 -26.62 -24.49
CA THR A 87 -7.42 -27.78 -23.98
C THR A 87 -8.36 -28.94 -23.69
N ALA A 88 -7.92 -30.10 -24.15
CA ALA A 88 -8.59 -31.39 -24.03
C ALA A 88 -8.98 -31.71 -22.57
N SER A 89 -10.12 -32.38 -22.43
CA SER A 89 -10.73 -32.78 -21.16
C SER A 89 -9.93 -33.87 -20.43
N THR A 90 -8.82 -33.52 -19.81
CA THR A 90 -8.46 -34.16 -18.55
C THR A 90 -9.21 -33.42 -17.46
N ASN A 91 -10.12 -34.08 -16.75
CA ASN A 91 -10.92 -33.54 -15.62
C ASN A 91 -10.07 -33.08 -14.41
N LYS A 92 -8.80 -32.75 -14.61
CA LYS A 92 -7.89 -32.29 -13.58
C LYS A 92 -7.93 -30.77 -13.56
N LEU A 93 -8.35 -30.22 -12.42
CA LEU A 93 -8.26 -28.79 -12.14
C LEU A 93 -6.83 -28.30 -12.38
N PRO A 94 -6.64 -27.09 -12.96
CA PRO A 94 -5.35 -26.42 -12.95
C PRO A 94 -4.79 -26.38 -11.53
N SER A 95 -3.46 -26.45 -11.40
CA SER A 95 -2.77 -26.35 -10.12
C SER A 95 -1.83 -25.14 -10.08
N ILE A 96 -1.70 -24.52 -8.91
CA ILE A 96 -0.82 -23.39 -8.64
C ILE A 96 -0.13 -23.56 -7.29
N GLU A 97 1.11 -23.09 -7.13
CA GLU A 97 1.81 -23.20 -5.86
C GLU A 97 1.42 -22.10 -4.87
N VAL A 98 1.55 -22.38 -3.57
CA VAL A 98 1.51 -21.35 -2.51
C VAL A 98 2.61 -20.30 -2.75
N ASN A 99 2.38 -19.07 -2.27
CA ASN A 99 3.24 -17.89 -2.48
C ASN A 99 3.33 -17.41 -3.93
N GLN A 100 2.45 -17.89 -4.82
CA GLN A 100 2.26 -17.32 -6.14
C GLN A 100 1.03 -16.41 -6.15
N ALA A 101 0.92 -15.57 -7.17
CA ALA A 101 -0.28 -14.79 -7.41
C ALA A 101 -0.68 -14.82 -8.87
N VAL A 102 -1.96 -14.61 -9.13
CA VAL A 102 -2.53 -14.50 -10.47
C VAL A 102 -3.41 -13.29 -10.59
N MET A 103 -3.51 -12.80 -11.82
CA MET A 103 -4.53 -11.85 -12.22
C MET A 103 -5.78 -12.57 -12.69
N VAL A 104 -6.88 -12.36 -11.97
CA VAL A 104 -8.20 -12.83 -12.40
C VAL A 104 -8.94 -11.63 -13.00
N THR A 105 -9.07 -11.64 -14.32
CA THR A 105 -9.75 -10.59 -15.08
C THR A 105 -11.04 -11.13 -15.68
N VAL A 106 -12.17 -10.48 -15.38
CA VAL A 106 -13.51 -10.93 -15.79
C VAL A 106 -14.40 -9.73 -16.13
N GLU A 107 -15.46 -9.97 -16.90
CA GLU A 107 -16.53 -9.01 -17.15
C GLU A 107 -17.82 -9.45 -16.46
N LEU A 108 -18.23 -8.71 -15.43
CA LEU A 108 -19.40 -9.05 -14.61
C LEU A 108 -20.64 -8.27 -15.08
N ASP A 109 -21.74 -8.99 -15.29
CA ASP A 109 -23.01 -8.38 -15.65
C ASP A 109 -23.86 -8.10 -14.39
N PHE A 110 -24.04 -6.81 -14.09
CA PHE A 110 -24.89 -6.35 -12.98
C PHE A 110 -26.29 -5.89 -13.43
N GLY A 111 -26.59 -5.97 -14.73
CA GLY A 111 -27.82 -5.47 -15.33
C GLY A 111 -27.76 -3.97 -15.62
N LYS A 112 -28.81 -3.23 -15.24
CA LYS A 112 -28.97 -1.81 -15.64
C LYS A 112 -27.99 -0.84 -14.97
N THR A 113 -27.44 -1.19 -13.82
CA THR A 113 -26.58 -0.31 -13.03
C THR A 113 -25.26 -1.00 -12.75
N VAL A 114 -24.17 -0.38 -13.19
CA VAL A 114 -22.82 -0.85 -12.93
C VAL A 114 -22.38 -0.33 -11.55
N PRO A 115 -22.11 -1.20 -10.57
CA PRO A 115 -21.67 -0.79 -9.25
C PRO A 115 -20.20 -0.34 -9.23
N THR A 116 -19.76 0.26 -8.14
CA THR A 116 -18.33 0.49 -7.88
C THR A 116 -17.58 -0.84 -7.71
N ILE A 117 -16.25 -0.84 -7.85
CA ILE A 117 -15.43 -2.04 -7.64
C ILE A 117 -15.60 -2.60 -6.22
N ALA A 118 -15.67 -1.74 -5.21
CA ALA A 118 -15.85 -2.15 -3.82
C ALA A 118 -17.20 -2.86 -3.60
N GLU A 119 -18.27 -2.36 -4.23
CA GLU A 119 -19.59 -2.99 -4.21
C GLU A 119 -19.60 -4.30 -5.00
N ALA A 120 -18.97 -4.34 -6.18
CA ALA A 120 -18.87 -5.54 -6.99
C ALA A 120 -18.14 -6.68 -6.27
N LEU A 121 -17.04 -6.36 -5.58
CA LEU A 121 -16.29 -7.33 -4.78
C LEU A 121 -17.13 -7.95 -3.66
N ARG A 122 -18.17 -7.26 -3.17
CA ARG A 122 -19.11 -7.85 -2.19
C ARG A 122 -19.98 -8.92 -2.82
N GLU A 123 -20.17 -8.93 -4.13
CA GLU A 123 -20.93 -9.95 -4.87
C GLU A 123 -20.06 -11.12 -5.36
N ILE A 124 -18.77 -11.14 -5.03
CA ILE A 124 -17.89 -12.26 -5.32
C ILE A 124 -17.74 -13.10 -4.05
N ASP A 125 -18.26 -14.31 -4.07
CA ASP A 125 -18.03 -15.28 -3.00
C ASP A 125 -16.64 -15.88 -3.14
N ARG A 126 -15.86 -15.83 -2.06
CA ARG A 126 -14.61 -16.59 -1.93
C ARG A 126 -14.91 -17.89 -1.21
N ARG A 127 -14.58 -19.01 -1.84
CA ARG A 127 -14.75 -20.34 -1.25
C ARG A 127 -13.39 -20.98 -1.03
N TYR A 128 -13.15 -21.45 0.19
CA TYR A 128 -11.89 -22.03 0.62
C TYR A 128 -12.12 -23.47 1.07
N GLN A 129 -11.26 -24.38 0.62
CA GLN A 129 -11.17 -25.74 1.16
C GLN A 129 -9.69 -26.07 1.41
N PRO A 130 -9.10 -25.54 2.50
CA PRO A 130 -7.71 -25.82 2.85
C PRO A 130 -7.51 -27.30 3.17
N ASP A 131 -6.35 -27.85 2.80
CA ASP A 131 -6.05 -29.28 2.98
C ASP A 131 -6.03 -29.73 4.45
N ASP A 132 -5.71 -28.81 5.37
CA ASP A 132 -5.73 -29.06 6.81
C ASP A 132 -7.04 -28.61 7.49
N GLY A 133 -8.04 -28.19 6.70
CA GLY A 133 -9.35 -27.76 7.19
C GLY A 133 -9.38 -26.39 7.88
N GLN A 134 -8.29 -25.60 7.87
CA GLN A 134 -8.24 -24.33 8.59
C GLN A 134 -7.82 -23.13 7.72
N GLY A 135 -8.50 -21.99 7.91
CA GLY A 135 -8.14 -20.72 7.29
C GLY A 135 -8.53 -20.58 5.82
N ARG A 136 -7.94 -19.60 5.14
CA ARG A 136 -8.15 -19.31 3.71
C ARG A 136 -7.05 -19.94 2.86
N THR A 137 -7.39 -20.38 1.65
CA THR A 137 -6.41 -20.89 0.67
C THR A 137 -5.81 -19.79 -0.19
N PHE A 138 -6.51 -18.68 -0.36
CA PHE A 138 -6.06 -17.51 -1.12
C PHE A 138 -6.61 -16.20 -0.53
N ALA A 139 -6.09 -15.07 -0.99
CA ALA A 139 -6.61 -13.74 -0.68
C ALA A 139 -6.61 -12.85 -1.93
N ILE A 140 -7.64 -12.04 -2.12
CA ILE A 140 -7.59 -10.91 -3.05
C ILE A 140 -6.84 -9.77 -2.36
N LEU A 141 -5.74 -9.33 -2.96
CA LEU A 141 -4.86 -8.28 -2.42
C LEU A 141 -5.33 -6.89 -2.81
N ASP A 142 -5.68 -6.75 -4.08
CA ASP A 142 -6.26 -5.55 -4.63
C ASP A 142 -7.14 -5.88 -5.83
N ALA A 143 -7.96 -4.89 -6.22
CA ALA A 143 -8.74 -4.96 -7.44
C ALA A 143 -8.83 -3.61 -8.14
N TYR A 144 -8.87 -3.68 -9.46
CA TYR A 144 -9.05 -2.57 -10.39
C TYR A 144 -10.24 -2.87 -11.31
N GLY A 145 -10.78 -1.84 -11.94
CA GLY A 145 -11.76 -2.05 -12.99
C GLY A 145 -12.44 -0.79 -13.46
N GLU A 146 -13.26 -0.95 -14.48
CA GLU A 146 -14.02 0.11 -15.11
C GLU A 146 -15.31 -0.44 -15.76
N PRO A 147 -16.36 0.38 -15.91
CA PRO A 147 -17.52 0.01 -16.71
C PRO A 147 -17.14 -0.23 -18.18
N THR A 148 -17.72 -1.26 -18.81
CA THR A 148 -17.54 -1.52 -20.24
C THR A 148 -18.57 -0.77 -21.09
N PRO A 149 -18.32 -0.56 -22.40
CA PRO A 149 -19.31 0.05 -23.30
C PRO A 149 -20.65 -0.70 -23.37
N GLN A 150 -20.65 -2.00 -23.04
CA GLN A 150 -21.84 -2.85 -23.01
C GLN A 150 -22.61 -2.78 -21.68
N GLY A 151 -22.17 -1.95 -20.73
CA GLY A 151 -22.81 -1.81 -19.42
C GLY A 151 -22.47 -2.94 -18.44
N LYS A 152 -21.39 -3.69 -18.67
CA LYS A 152 -20.82 -4.64 -17.70
C LYS A 152 -19.74 -3.95 -16.86
N LEU A 153 -19.24 -4.65 -15.86
CA LEU A 153 -18.06 -4.23 -15.10
C LEU A 153 -16.86 -5.09 -15.49
N HIS A 154 -15.83 -4.48 -16.10
CA HIS A 154 -14.53 -5.12 -16.24
C HIS A 154 -13.80 -5.01 -14.91
N ILE A 155 -13.46 -6.14 -14.30
CA ILE A 155 -12.75 -6.18 -13.02
C ILE A 155 -11.54 -7.10 -13.12
N SER A 156 -10.41 -6.63 -12.59
CA SER A 156 -9.16 -7.39 -12.46
C SER A 156 -8.78 -7.47 -10.99
N MET A 157 -8.57 -8.69 -10.49
CA MET A 157 -8.27 -8.98 -9.08
C MET A 157 -6.88 -9.63 -8.98
N HIS A 158 -6.01 -9.07 -8.14
CA HIS A 158 -4.75 -9.71 -7.75
C HIS A 158 -5.02 -10.76 -6.68
N VAL A 159 -4.90 -12.05 -7.01
CA VAL A 159 -5.21 -13.17 -6.11
C VAL A 159 -3.93 -13.86 -5.67
N SER A 160 -3.61 -13.79 -4.38
CA SER A 160 -2.45 -14.43 -3.73
C SER A 160 -2.79 -15.81 -3.19
N MET A 161 -1.95 -16.81 -3.46
CA MET A 161 -2.09 -18.17 -2.96
C MET A 161 -1.43 -18.27 -1.59
N GLU A 162 -2.23 -18.49 -0.56
CA GLU A 162 -1.80 -18.42 0.84
C GLU A 162 -1.53 -19.81 1.43
N LYS A 163 -2.28 -20.82 1.01
CA LYS A 163 -2.25 -22.15 1.63
C LYS A 163 -2.71 -23.28 0.69
N PRO A 164 -2.16 -24.51 0.81
CA PRO A 164 -2.62 -25.63 0.00
C PRO A 164 -4.09 -25.97 0.22
N GLY A 165 -4.78 -26.37 -0.85
CA GLY A 165 -6.21 -26.65 -0.84
C GLY A 165 -6.91 -26.28 -2.15
N LEU A 166 -8.23 -26.16 -2.13
CA LEU A 166 -9.01 -25.64 -3.25
C LEU A 166 -9.35 -24.16 -3.01
N GLY A 167 -9.17 -23.33 -4.03
CA GLY A 167 -9.64 -21.95 -4.07
C GLY A 167 -10.70 -21.77 -5.16
N THR A 168 -11.75 -21.01 -4.88
CA THR A 168 -12.77 -20.66 -5.89
C THR A 168 -13.29 -19.24 -5.67
N LEU A 169 -13.42 -18.49 -6.77
CA LEU A 169 -14.16 -17.23 -6.84
C LEU A 169 -15.46 -17.48 -7.60
N VAL A 170 -16.59 -17.10 -7.01
CA VAL A 170 -17.93 -17.29 -7.62
C VAL A 170 -18.67 -15.97 -7.63
N PHE A 171 -19.23 -15.59 -8.78
CA PHE A 171 -20.12 -14.44 -8.84
C PHE A 171 -21.48 -14.83 -8.26
N ARG A 172 -21.81 -14.31 -7.07
CA ARG A 172 -22.97 -14.72 -6.27
C ARG A 172 -24.29 -14.57 -7.03
N ARG A 173 -24.42 -13.50 -7.83
CA ARG A 173 -25.65 -13.18 -8.55
C ARG A 173 -26.04 -14.23 -9.58
N THR A 174 -25.06 -14.83 -10.26
CA THR A 174 -25.30 -15.80 -11.35
C THR A 174 -24.88 -17.23 -10.98
N GLY A 175 -24.07 -17.40 -9.94
CA GLY A 175 -23.42 -18.66 -9.60
C GLY A 175 -22.22 -19.00 -10.49
N GLU A 176 -21.81 -18.10 -11.38
CA GLU A 176 -20.69 -18.31 -12.31
C GLU A 176 -19.37 -18.45 -11.56
N VAL A 177 -18.58 -19.46 -11.91
CA VAL A 177 -17.23 -19.65 -11.38
C VAL A 177 -16.26 -18.76 -12.16
N LEU A 178 -15.79 -17.71 -11.52
CA LEU A 178 -14.87 -16.72 -12.11
C LEU A 178 -13.44 -17.26 -12.16
N TRP A 179 -13.06 -18.05 -11.17
CA TRP A 179 -11.75 -18.67 -11.06
C TRP A 179 -11.81 -19.87 -10.12
N GLN A 180 -11.08 -20.94 -10.45
CA GLN A 180 -10.93 -22.11 -9.61
C GLN A 180 -9.58 -22.74 -9.83
N ASN A 181 -8.89 -23.12 -8.75
CA ASN A 181 -7.57 -23.73 -8.85
C ASN A 181 -7.27 -24.64 -7.66
N ARG A 182 -6.50 -25.70 -7.89
CA ARG A 182 -5.92 -26.54 -6.84
C ARG A 182 -4.59 -25.93 -6.40
N ILE A 183 -4.54 -25.41 -5.18
CA ILE A 183 -3.34 -24.82 -4.62
C ILE A 183 -2.52 -25.93 -3.97
N VAL A 184 -1.25 -26.05 -4.34
CA VAL A 184 -0.32 -27.07 -3.85
C VAL A 184 0.82 -26.42 -3.05
N ALA A 185 1.49 -27.20 -2.20
CA ALA A 185 2.64 -26.71 -1.47
C ALA A 185 3.71 -26.14 -2.42
N ALA A 186 4.36 -25.05 -2.01
CA ALA A 186 5.46 -24.46 -2.76
C ALA A 186 6.64 -25.43 -2.83
N THR A 187 7.27 -25.52 -4.01
CA THR A 187 8.52 -26.26 -4.19
C THR A 187 9.74 -25.40 -3.87
N ASN A 188 9.56 -24.08 -3.87
CA ASN A 188 10.59 -23.09 -3.62
C ASN A 188 10.37 -22.35 -2.29
N ALA A 189 11.43 -21.74 -1.77
CA ALA A 189 11.33 -20.88 -0.59
C ALA A 189 10.39 -19.70 -0.86
N ALA A 190 9.59 -19.33 0.14
CA ALA A 190 8.69 -18.19 0.03
C ALA A 190 9.50 -16.90 -0.18
N PRO A 191 9.12 -16.04 -1.16
CA PRO A 191 9.78 -14.75 -1.37
C PRO A 191 9.58 -13.81 -0.17
N PHE A 192 8.54 -14.06 0.62
CA PHE A 192 8.20 -13.30 1.80
C PHE A 192 7.88 -14.26 2.95
N THR A 193 8.72 -14.29 3.98
CA THR A 193 8.53 -15.10 5.18
C THR A 193 7.96 -14.29 6.35
N GLY A 194 7.72 -12.99 6.14
CA GLY A 194 7.23 -12.08 7.17
C GLY A 194 5.75 -12.32 7.45
N LYS A 195 5.39 -12.54 8.72
CA LYS A 195 4.00 -12.38 9.18
C LYS A 195 3.62 -10.91 9.42
N ASN A 196 4.53 -9.99 9.12
CA ASN A 196 4.46 -8.58 9.50
C ASN A 196 4.21 -7.72 8.26
N LEU A 197 3.34 -6.73 8.38
CA LEU A 197 3.16 -5.69 7.36
C LEU A 197 4.48 -4.93 7.15
N LEU A 198 5.00 -4.96 5.93
CA LEU A 198 6.06 -4.06 5.48
C LEU A 198 5.44 -2.89 4.71
N ILE A 199 5.94 -1.69 4.98
CA ILE A 199 5.48 -0.47 4.33
C ILE A 199 6.68 0.25 3.74
N TYR A 200 6.57 0.62 2.46
CA TYR A 200 7.54 1.47 1.78
C TYR A 200 6.91 2.79 1.37
N LEU A 201 7.69 3.86 1.46
CA LEU A 201 7.33 5.21 1.02
C LEU A 201 8.23 5.62 -0.14
N ASP A 202 7.67 6.21 -1.18
CA ASP A 202 8.43 6.87 -2.23
C ASP A 202 9.13 8.16 -1.72
N ASP A 203 10.40 8.34 -2.07
CA ASP A 203 11.21 9.49 -1.67
C ASP A 203 10.99 10.74 -2.54
N GLY A 204 10.20 10.64 -3.59
CA GLY A 204 9.98 11.69 -4.59
C GLY A 204 10.94 11.68 -5.76
N ALA A 205 12.00 10.88 -5.68
CA ALA A 205 12.91 10.60 -6.78
C ALA A 205 12.60 9.24 -7.42
N GLY A 206 11.51 8.59 -7.03
CA GLY A 206 11.11 7.27 -7.52
C GLY A 206 11.73 6.10 -6.74
N LYS A 207 12.42 6.36 -5.63
CA LYS A 207 13.02 5.32 -4.80
C LYS A 207 12.16 5.06 -3.55
N ALA A 208 11.94 3.79 -3.29
CA ALA A 208 11.26 3.31 -2.09
C ALA A 208 12.21 3.30 -0.88
N VAL A 209 11.74 3.84 0.25
CA VAL A 209 12.39 3.74 1.57
C VAL A 209 11.50 2.96 2.54
N THR A 210 12.10 2.23 3.47
CA THR A 210 11.35 1.35 4.39
C THR A 210 10.89 2.13 5.61
N ILE A 211 9.62 1.98 5.99
CA ILE A 211 9.09 2.54 7.23
C ILE A 211 9.30 1.55 8.38
N ASP A 212 9.93 2.04 9.45
CA ASP A 212 10.09 1.32 10.71
C ASP A 212 8.91 1.60 11.66
N GLY A 213 8.05 0.61 11.79
CA GLY A 213 6.90 0.61 12.70
C GLY A 213 7.17 -0.01 14.07
N SER A 214 8.42 -0.35 14.41
CA SER A 214 8.77 -1.07 15.65
C SER A 214 8.39 -0.32 16.94
N SER A 215 8.27 1.01 16.88
CA SER A 215 7.78 1.86 17.97
C SER A 215 6.26 1.84 18.15
N ASN A 216 5.52 1.11 17.31
CA ASN A 216 4.05 1.07 17.26
C ASN A 216 3.43 2.48 17.24
N PRO A 217 3.77 3.32 16.24
CA PRO A 217 3.29 4.69 16.18
C PRO A 217 1.77 4.75 15.95
N SER A 218 1.14 5.81 16.47
CA SER A 218 -0.30 6.05 16.28
C SER A 218 -0.66 6.52 14.87
N THR A 219 0.29 7.16 14.18
CA THR A 219 0.18 7.60 12.78
C THR A 219 1.47 7.28 12.04
N ILE A 220 1.39 7.08 10.72
CA ILE A 220 2.53 6.81 9.86
C ILE A 220 3.54 7.96 9.88
N LEU A 221 3.08 9.18 10.14
CA LEU A 221 3.91 10.39 10.19
C LEU A 221 4.89 10.41 11.36
N ASP A 222 4.60 9.65 12.42
CA ASP A 222 5.44 9.51 13.62
C ASP A 222 6.30 8.23 13.57
N ALA A 223 6.18 7.45 12.50
CA ALA A 223 7.11 6.37 12.22
C ALA A 223 8.46 6.92 11.75
N SER A 224 9.51 6.11 11.85
CA SER A 224 10.84 6.44 11.35
C SER A 224 11.10 5.78 9.99
N ILE A 225 11.92 6.41 9.16
CA ILE A 225 12.46 5.79 7.96
C ILE A 225 13.71 5.01 8.36
N LYS A 226 13.70 3.71 8.08
CA LYS A 226 14.74 2.78 8.53
C LYS A 226 16.14 3.18 8.03
N GLU A 227 16.24 3.60 6.78
CA GLU A 227 17.51 3.93 6.13
C GLU A 227 18.08 5.28 6.57
N ALA A 228 17.23 6.24 6.94
CA ALA A 228 17.63 7.62 7.24
C ALA A 228 17.59 7.95 8.75
N GLY A 229 16.87 7.17 9.55
CA GLY A 229 16.68 7.43 10.98
C GLY A 229 15.84 8.67 11.30
N VAL A 230 15.20 9.28 10.29
CA VAL A 230 14.35 10.46 10.45
C VAL A 230 12.87 10.09 10.47
N LEU A 231 12.05 10.94 11.08
CA LEU A 231 10.59 10.74 11.07
C LEU A 231 10.02 10.94 9.66
N VAL A 232 8.98 10.17 9.34
CA VAL A 232 8.24 10.30 8.08
C VAL A 232 7.72 11.73 7.90
N ARG A 233 7.26 12.41 8.96
CA ARG A 233 6.83 13.83 8.88
C ARG A 233 7.92 14.81 8.48
N ALA A 234 9.19 14.52 8.77
CA ALA A 234 10.30 15.38 8.38
C ALA A 234 10.72 15.11 6.92
N PHE A 235 10.54 13.88 6.48
CA PHE A 235 10.92 13.41 5.15
C PHE A 235 9.86 13.70 4.08
N TRP A 236 8.58 13.65 4.44
CA TRP A 236 7.45 13.82 3.52
C TRP A 236 6.78 15.18 3.73
N PRO A 237 7.00 16.18 2.85
CA PRO A 237 6.45 17.53 3.03
C PRO A 237 4.92 17.56 3.03
N GLU A 238 4.36 18.55 3.74
CA GLU A 238 2.92 18.82 3.74
C GLU A 238 2.40 19.09 2.32
N GLY A 239 1.25 18.51 1.97
CA GLY A 239 0.65 18.65 0.65
C GLY A 239 1.33 17.87 -0.47
N ALA A 240 2.48 17.24 -0.24
CA ALA A 240 3.12 16.40 -1.23
C ALA A 240 2.37 15.06 -1.38
N GLU A 241 2.28 14.59 -2.62
CA GLU A 241 1.75 13.27 -2.95
C GLU A 241 2.89 12.27 -3.10
N ARG A 242 2.72 11.07 -2.56
CA ARG A 242 3.70 9.97 -2.59
C ARG A 242 2.99 8.64 -2.86
N GLU A 243 3.73 7.71 -3.43
CA GLU A 243 3.33 6.31 -3.47
C GLU A 243 3.66 5.64 -2.14
N MET A 244 2.66 4.99 -1.54
CA MET A 244 2.82 4.10 -0.39
C MET A 244 2.63 2.66 -0.88
N THR A 245 3.60 1.80 -0.59
CA THR A 245 3.57 0.38 -0.98
C THR A 245 3.48 -0.49 0.28
N PHE A 246 2.57 -1.45 0.26
CA PHE A 246 2.32 -2.38 1.37
C PHE A 246 2.59 -3.82 0.92
N LEU A 247 3.37 -4.56 1.70
CA LEU A 247 3.60 -6.00 1.51
C LEU A 247 3.19 -6.74 2.77
N TYR A 248 2.31 -7.72 2.63
CA TYR A 248 1.78 -8.51 3.75
C TYR A 248 1.35 -9.93 3.37
N SER A 249 1.12 -10.18 2.07
CA SER A 249 0.62 -11.44 1.56
C SER A 249 1.71 -12.50 1.43
N ALA A 250 1.30 -13.77 1.39
CA ALA A 250 2.23 -14.89 1.24
C ALA A 250 3.06 -14.79 -0.06
N CYS A 251 2.49 -14.26 -1.15
CA CYS A 251 3.23 -14.04 -2.39
C CYS A 251 4.22 -12.87 -2.35
N GLY A 252 4.20 -12.04 -1.31
CA GLY A 252 5.03 -10.82 -1.23
C GLY A 252 4.67 -9.75 -2.27
N CYS A 253 3.49 -9.84 -2.88
CA CYS A 253 3.09 -8.93 -3.94
C CYS A 253 2.78 -7.54 -3.36
N PRO A 254 3.32 -6.46 -3.96
CA PRO A 254 3.11 -5.11 -3.46
C PRO A 254 1.71 -4.60 -3.79
N VAL A 255 1.02 -4.04 -2.79
CA VAL A 255 -0.20 -3.24 -2.98
C VAL A 255 0.17 -1.76 -2.87
N LYS A 256 -0.16 -0.97 -3.89
CA LYS A 256 0.27 0.43 -4.00
C LYS A 256 -0.89 1.41 -3.88
N ALA A 257 -0.69 2.48 -3.12
CA ALA A 257 -1.63 3.58 -2.97
C ALA A 257 -0.94 4.92 -3.21
N MET A 258 -1.56 5.78 -4.02
CA MET A 258 -1.20 7.19 -4.05
C MET A 258 -1.86 7.90 -2.87
N VAL A 259 -1.05 8.59 -2.07
CA VAL A 259 -1.48 9.25 -0.84
C VAL A 259 -0.92 10.65 -0.78
N LYS A 260 -1.69 11.58 -0.21
CA LYS A 260 -1.27 12.96 0.00
C LYS A 260 -1.24 13.26 1.48
N ARG A 261 -0.17 13.91 1.95
CA ARG A 261 -0.11 14.37 3.33
C ARG A 261 -1.01 15.59 3.51
N VAL A 262 -1.94 15.51 4.47
CA VAL A 262 -2.85 16.59 4.86
C VAL A 262 -2.92 16.65 6.39
N GLY A 263 -2.12 17.54 6.97
CA GLY A 263 -1.92 17.67 8.40
C GLY A 263 -1.37 16.37 9.00
N GLU A 264 -2.17 15.74 9.87
CA GLU A 264 -1.84 14.48 10.56
C GLU A 264 -2.39 13.23 9.86
N LYS A 265 -2.99 13.39 8.68
CA LYS A 265 -3.59 12.33 7.88
C LYS A 265 -2.90 12.18 6.54
N THR A 266 -3.09 11.01 5.93
CA THR A 266 -2.53 10.69 4.62
C THR A 266 -3.60 10.14 3.66
N PRO A 267 -4.68 10.92 3.38
CA PRO A 267 -5.78 10.45 2.54
C PRO A 267 -5.27 9.96 1.17
N ARG A 268 -5.93 8.92 0.66
CA ARG A 268 -5.71 8.44 -0.70
C ARG A 268 -6.14 9.49 -1.71
N THR A 269 -5.33 9.69 -2.74
CA THR A 269 -5.65 10.60 -3.86
C THR A 269 -6.33 9.87 -5.02
N LYS A 270 -6.28 8.53 -5.02
CA LYS A 270 -6.93 7.67 -6.00
C LYS A 270 -7.80 6.63 -5.29
N GLU A 271 -9.01 6.43 -5.80
CA GLU A 271 -9.96 5.43 -5.31
C GLU A 271 -9.48 4.00 -5.59
N LEU A 272 -8.84 3.79 -6.74
CA LEU A 272 -8.26 2.52 -7.13
C LEU A 272 -6.75 2.45 -6.78
N PRO A 273 -6.23 1.24 -6.49
CA PRO A 273 -6.96 -0.02 -6.31
C PRO A 273 -7.94 -0.04 -5.13
N VAL A 274 -8.96 -0.89 -5.16
CA VAL A 274 -9.62 -1.31 -3.91
C VAL A 274 -8.66 -2.26 -3.21
N MET A 275 -8.15 -1.88 -2.05
CA MET A 275 -7.07 -2.61 -1.39
C MET A 275 -7.60 -3.51 -0.27
N PHE A 276 -6.92 -4.64 -0.08
CA PHE A 276 -7.03 -5.56 1.05
C PHE A 276 -8.46 -6.06 1.35
N PRO A 277 -9.28 -6.43 0.35
CA PRO A 277 -10.68 -6.81 0.61
C PRO A 277 -10.83 -8.05 1.51
N ASP A 278 -9.80 -8.89 1.61
CA ASP A 278 -9.87 -10.16 2.33
C ASP A 278 -9.10 -10.14 3.67
N ASP A 279 -8.39 -9.07 4.02
CA ASP A 279 -7.58 -8.97 5.25
C ASP A 279 -7.95 -7.77 6.13
N PRO A 280 -9.06 -7.86 6.90
CA PRO A 280 -9.53 -6.76 7.72
C PRO A 280 -8.55 -6.40 8.85
N SER A 281 -7.76 -7.34 9.35
CA SER A 281 -6.78 -7.08 10.41
C SER A 281 -5.63 -6.20 9.93
N VAL A 282 -5.08 -6.48 8.75
CA VAL A 282 -4.09 -5.61 8.10
C VAL A 282 -4.71 -4.24 7.82
N MET A 283 -5.95 -4.19 7.34
CA MET A 283 -6.66 -2.93 7.11
C MET A 283 -6.85 -2.08 8.36
N LEU A 284 -7.10 -2.68 9.52
CA LEU A 284 -7.20 -1.93 10.77
C LEU A 284 -5.88 -1.23 11.12
N VAL A 285 -4.75 -1.90 10.92
CA VAL A 285 -3.42 -1.33 11.14
C VAL A 285 -3.15 -0.21 10.14
N ILE A 286 -3.42 -0.44 8.85
CA ILE A 286 -3.22 0.55 7.80
C ILE A 286 -4.13 1.76 8.02
N ASN A 287 -5.42 1.59 8.28
CA ASN A 287 -6.34 2.70 8.53
C ASN A 287 -5.91 3.54 9.72
N ARG A 288 -5.48 2.91 10.81
CA ARG A 288 -4.93 3.61 11.99
C ARG A 288 -3.70 4.43 11.61
N LEU A 289 -2.70 3.79 10.99
CA LEU A 289 -1.45 4.45 10.63
C LEU A 289 -1.67 5.58 9.63
N MET A 290 -2.47 5.35 8.60
CA MET A 290 -2.66 6.30 7.51
C MET A 290 -3.71 7.39 7.84
N GLY A 291 -4.55 7.16 8.84
CA GLY A 291 -5.66 8.04 9.22
C GLY A 291 -6.80 8.04 8.19
N TRP A 292 -7.06 6.88 7.57
CA TRP A 292 -8.15 6.67 6.62
C TRP A 292 -9.50 6.42 7.30
#